data_AF-A0A2N1ARN0-F1
#
_entry.id   AF-A0A2N1ARN0-F1
#
_cell.length_a   1.000
_cell.length_b   1.000
_cell.length_c   1.000
_cell.angle_alpha   90.00
_cell.angle_beta   90.00
_cell.angle_gamma   90.00
#
_symmetry.space_group_name_H-M   'P 1'
#
loop_
_entity.id
_entity.type
_entity.pdbx_description
1 polymer ?
#
loop_
_entity_poly.entity_id
_entity_poly.type
_entity_poly.pdbx_seq_one_letter_code
_entity_poly.pdbx_strand_id
1 'polypeptide(L)'
;MSDQDQASGLRKWANLQRQQQAEGAVDVAAAEHVPEPEQSPSLLTPTAAAVEAEAPEAIAPPRPKIPLIVVGLPGSGASQVNKVKARLGQWSTLGRSWAGDPEDWDVHIVAADTADLAQLRAQYSRWALWINSDADAFAAMYSTLRQLQEHGGPRRLLALHEPHLPRQGLLDNLRGAAEYYLNMELLVLAR
;
A
#
# COMPACT_ATOMS: atom_id res chain seq x y z
N MET A 1 -28.33 -0.97 36.77
CA MET A 1 -28.01 -1.45 35.41
C MET A 1 -27.95 -0.19 34.54
N SER A 2 -26.76 0.31 34.25
CA SER A 2 -26.58 1.58 33.54
C SER A 2 -26.54 1.32 32.04
N ASP A 3 -27.55 1.80 31.33
CA ASP A 3 -27.57 1.89 29.87
C ASP A 3 -26.51 2.89 29.40
N GLN A 4 -25.40 2.38 28.88
CA GLN A 4 -24.38 3.20 28.26
C GLN A 4 -24.86 3.59 26.86
N ASP A 5 -25.29 4.85 26.73
CA ASP A 5 -25.81 5.46 25.49
C ASP A 5 -24.76 5.39 24.36
N GLN A 6 -24.88 4.35 23.52
CA GLN A 6 -24.03 4.08 22.34
C GLN A 6 -24.06 5.25 21.32
N ALA A 7 -25.02 6.18 21.44
CA ALA A 7 -25.13 7.36 20.59
C ALA A 7 -24.15 8.49 20.96
N SER A 8 -23.51 8.44 22.13
CA SER A 8 -22.59 9.49 22.59
C SER A 8 -21.28 9.56 21.79
N GLY A 9 -20.81 8.42 21.26
CA GLY A 9 -19.62 8.36 20.39
C GLY A 9 -19.84 9.03 19.03
N LEU A 10 -20.99 8.78 18.40
CA LEU A 10 -21.36 9.35 17.10
C LEU A 10 -21.53 10.87 17.16
N ARG A 11 -22.08 11.40 18.26
CA ARG A 11 -22.25 12.85 18.46
C ARG A 11 -20.91 13.59 18.61
N LYS A 12 -19.92 12.97 19.26
CA LYS A 12 -18.57 13.54 19.38
C LYS A 12 -17.87 13.59 18.02
N TRP A 13 -17.99 12.53 17.21
CA TRP A 13 -17.41 12.49 15.87
C TRP A 13 -18.03 13.55 14.94
N ALA A 14 -19.36 13.70 14.95
CA ALA A 14 -20.06 14.69 14.13
C ALA A 14 -19.69 16.15 14.47
N ASN A 15 -19.43 16.45 15.75
CA ASN A 15 -18.97 17.78 16.16
C ASN A 15 -17.53 18.08 15.73
N LEU A 16 -16.65 17.07 15.74
CA LEU A 16 -15.25 17.21 15.37
C LEU A 16 -15.11 17.51 13.86
N GLN A 17 -15.95 16.90 13.03
CA GLN A 17 -15.99 17.17 11.59
C GLN A 17 -16.51 18.59 11.25
N ARG A 18 -17.45 19.13 12.06
CA ARG A 18 -17.97 20.49 11.89
C ARG A 18 -16.95 21.57 12.28
N GLN A 19 -16.07 21.29 13.24
CA GLN A 19 -14.99 22.19 13.63
C GLN A 19 -13.90 22.27 12.54
N GLN A 20 -13.51 21.13 11.97
CA GLN A 20 -12.51 21.11 10.88
C GLN A 20 -12.99 21.85 9.62
N GLN A 21 -14.30 21.82 9.33
CA GLN A 21 -14.88 22.59 8.21
C GLN A 21 -14.94 24.09 8.48
N ALA A 22 -15.00 24.52 9.74
CA ALA A 22 -15.00 25.94 10.09
C ALA A 22 -13.59 26.56 10.07
N GLU A 23 -12.55 25.76 10.32
CA GLU A 23 -11.15 26.22 10.35
C GLU A 23 -10.49 26.29 8.97
N GLY A 24 -11.05 25.61 7.95
CA GLY A 24 -10.52 25.61 6.58
C GLY A 24 -10.99 26.75 5.67
N ALA A 25 -11.81 27.68 6.15
CA ALA A 25 -12.48 28.69 5.32
C ALA A 25 -11.82 30.08 5.30
N VAL A 26 -10.63 30.26 5.90
CA VAL A 26 -10.01 31.59 6.02
C VAL A 26 -8.49 31.55 5.81
N ASP A 27 -7.99 31.16 4.62
CA ASP A 27 -6.69 31.66 4.13
C ASP A 27 -6.44 31.29 2.65
N VAL A 28 -6.97 32.08 1.71
CA VAL A 28 -6.37 32.22 0.37
C VAL A 28 -6.88 33.50 -0.28
N ALA A 29 -6.25 34.61 0.05
CA ALA A 29 -6.35 35.85 -0.72
C ALA A 29 -5.12 36.72 -0.46
N ALA A 30 -4.09 36.58 -1.30
CA ALA A 30 -3.30 37.71 -1.83
C ALA A 30 -2.13 37.17 -2.65
N ALA A 31 -2.28 37.27 -3.97
CA ALA A 31 -1.17 37.25 -4.91
C ALA A 31 -0.42 38.58 -4.84
N GLU A 32 0.91 38.56 -4.93
CA GLU A 32 1.66 39.69 -5.51
C GLU A 32 3.03 39.24 -6.05
N HIS A 33 3.59 40.09 -6.90
CA HIS A 33 4.31 39.77 -8.13
C HIS A 33 5.59 40.64 -8.20
N VAL A 34 6.77 40.01 -8.46
CA VAL A 34 7.94 40.54 -9.25
C VAL A 34 8.75 41.72 -8.62
N PRO A 35 10.04 42.06 -8.97
CA PRO A 35 11.08 41.50 -9.89
C PRO A 35 12.51 41.26 -9.31
N GLU A 36 13.36 40.68 -10.17
CA GLU A 36 14.85 40.70 -10.28
C GLU A 36 15.46 42.14 -10.27
N PRO A 37 16.80 42.37 -10.02
CA PRO A 37 17.84 42.11 -11.05
C PRO A 37 19.29 41.80 -10.58
N GLU A 38 20.09 41.24 -11.52
CA GLU A 38 21.56 41.41 -11.75
C GLU A 38 22.54 40.86 -10.68
N GLN A 39 23.58 40.06 -10.97
CA GLN A 39 24.71 40.33 -11.89
C GLN A 39 25.48 39.03 -12.26
N SER A 40 25.85 38.91 -13.54
CA SER A 40 27.03 38.14 -14.03
C SER A 40 28.20 39.13 -14.23
N PRO A 41 29.44 38.76 -14.63
CA PRO A 41 30.04 37.45 -14.90
C PRO A 41 31.48 37.29 -14.31
N SER A 42 32.09 36.10 -14.40
CA SER A 42 33.42 35.97 -15.04
C SER A 42 33.93 34.54 -15.11
N LEU A 43 34.26 34.21 -16.36
CA LEU A 43 35.00 33.08 -16.91
C LEU A 43 36.33 32.85 -16.20
N LEU A 44 36.71 31.60 -15.96
CA LEU A 44 38.05 31.04 -16.23
C LEU A 44 38.00 29.48 -16.16
N THR A 45 38.03 28.83 -17.32
CA THR A 45 38.75 27.54 -17.54
C THR A 45 40.19 27.89 -17.98
N PRO A 46 41.22 27.00 -17.94
CA PRO A 46 41.16 25.55 -18.07
C PRO A 46 42.19 24.74 -17.23
N THR A 47 42.06 23.41 -17.22
CA THR A 47 43.13 22.37 -17.24
C THR A 47 42.51 21.05 -16.72
N ALA A 48 42.13 20.12 -17.59
CA ALA A 48 42.96 19.06 -18.17
C ALA A 48 43.66 18.14 -17.14
N ALA A 49 43.24 16.87 -17.20
CA ALA A 49 43.90 15.66 -16.72
C ALA A 49 43.78 15.28 -15.23
N ALA A 50 42.72 14.54 -14.92
CA ALA A 50 42.85 13.21 -14.32
C ALA A 50 41.59 12.42 -14.68
N VAL A 51 41.63 11.74 -15.84
CA VAL A 51 40.76 10.58 -16.07
C VAL A 51 41.37 9.48 -15.20
N GLU A 52 41.01 9.50 -13.92
CA GLU A 52 41.21 8.37 -13.04
C GLU A 52 40.26 7.30 -13.57
N ALA A 53 40.84 6.29 -14.20
CA ALA A 53 40.11 5.13 -14.67
C ALA A 53 39.46 4.47 -13.46
N GLU A 54 38.22 4.86 -13.17
CA GLU A 54 37.30 4.06 -12.38
C GLU A 54 37.29 2.68 -13.02
N ALA A 55 37.89 1.73 -12.31
CA ALA A 55 37.73 0.32 -12.58
C ALA A 55 36.25 0.08 -12.86
N PRO A 56 35.88 -0.68 -13.91
CA PRO A 56 34.48 -1.01 -14.12
C PRO A 56 34.01 -1.72 -12.85
N GLU A 57 33.18 -1.05 -12.06
CA GLU A 57 32.41 -1.68 -11.01
C GLU A 57 31.79 -2.90 -11.69
N ALA A 58 32.24 -4.08 -11.28
CA ALA A 58 31.68 -5.31 -11.76
C ALA A 58 30.20 -5.25 -11.38
N ILE A 59 29.35 -4.90 -12.36
CA ILE A 59 27.91 -4.81 -12.20
C ILE A 59 27.49 -6.21 -11.77
N ALA A 60 27.30 -6.39 -10.47
CA ALA A 60 26.86 -7.66 -9.93
C ALA A 60 25.56 -8.01 -10.65
N PRO A 61 25.38 -9.25 -11.12
CA PRO A 61 24.17 -9.63 -11.82
C PRO A 61 22.95 -9.30 -10.95
N PRO A 62 21.88 -8.72 -11.52
CA PRO A 62 20.72 -8.31 -10.75
C PRO A 62 20.17 -9.52 -10.00
N ARG A 63 19.95 -9.34 -8.69
CA ARG A 63 19.40 -10.40 -7.84
C ARG A 63 18.02 -10.82 -8.37
N PRO A 64 17.70 -12.12 -8.37
CA PRO A 64 16.38 -12.58 -8.81
C PRO A 64 15.32 -12.03 -7.86
N LYS A 65 14.32 -11.35 -8.42
CA LYS A 65 13.22 -10.78 -7.65
C LYS A 65 12.24 -11.84 -7.18
N ILE A 66 11.61 -11.57 -6.05
CA ILE A 66 10.65 -12.43 -5.37
C ILE A 66 9.24 -12.06 -5.87
N PRO A 67 8.54 -12.94 -6.59
CA PRO A 67 7.21 -12.62 -7.10
C PRO A 67 6.17 -12.57 -5.97
N LEU A 68 5.29 -11.58 -6.03
CA LEU A 68 4.15 -11.39 -5.13
C LEU A 68 2.91 -10.99 -5.95
N ILE A 69 1.88 -11.85 -5.94
CA ILE A 69 0.58 -11.53 -6.53
C ILE A 69 -0.25 -10.75 -5.51
N VAL A 70 -0.79 -9.61 -5.92
CA VAL A 70 -1.64 -8.76 -5.10
C VAL A 70 -3.02 -8.58 -5.74
N VAL A 71 -4.06 -8.85 -4.97
CA VAL A 71 -5.47 -8.65 -5.35
C VAL A 71 -6.13 -7.61 -4.45
N GLY A 72 -7.26 -7.05 -4.88
CA GLY A 72 -8.06 -6.09 -4.08
C GLY A 72 -7.67 -4.62 -4.23
N LEU A 73 -6.67 -4.30 -5.06
CA LEU A 73 -6.36 -2.91 -5.43
C LEU A 73 -7.33 -2.42 -6.52
N PRO A 74 -7.84 -1.17 -6.44
CA PRO A 74 -8.64 -0.59 -7.51
C PRO A 74 -7.74 -0.24 -8.70
N GLY A 75 -7.80 -1.07 -9.73
CA GLY A 75 -7.04 -0.90 -10.99
C GLY A 75 -5.67 -1.57 -10.99
N SER A 76 -4.92 -1.34 -12.07
CA SER A 76 -3.61 -1.93 -12.33
C SER A 76 -2.59 -0.86 -12.73
N GLY A 77 -1.30 -1.23 -12.73
CA GLY A 77 -0.21 -0.38 -13.22
C GLY A 77 0.77 0.12 -12.15
N ALA A 78 1.73 0.93 -12.60
CA ALA A 78 2.91 1.33 -11.81
C ALA A 78 2.56 2.06 -10.50
N SER A 79 1.52 2.89 -10.50
CA SER A 79 1.05 3.60 -9.29
C SER A 79 0.68 2.62 -8.16
N GLN A 80 -0.08 1.58 -8.50
CA GLN A 80 -0.51 0.59 -7.51
C GLN A 80 0.64 -0.32 -7.08
N VAL A 81 1.56 -0.66 -7.99
CA VAL A 81 2.80 -1.38 -7.64
C VAL A 81 3.64 -0.57 -6.65
N ASN A 82 3.81 0.72 -6.90
CA ASN A 82 4.53 1.63 -6.00
C ASN A 82 3.84 1.74 -4.64
N LYS A 83 2.50 1.73 -4.60
CA LYS A 83 1.73 1.71 -3.34
C LYS A 83 2.01 0.47 -2.50
N VAL A 84 2.06 -0.71 -3.15
CA VAL A 84 2.42 -1.98 -2.48
C VAL A 84 3.87 -1.95 -2.00
N LYS A 85 4.81 -1.54 -2.86
CA LYS A 85 6.23 -1.43 -2.50
C LYS A 85 6.46 -0.47 -1.34
N ALA A 86 5.83 0.71 -1.36
CA ALA A 86 5.89 1.65 -0.25
C ALA A 86 5.37 1.04 1.06
N ARG A 87 4.32 0.22 0.99
CA ARG A 87 3.79 -0.49 2.15
C ARG A 87 4.76 -1.54 2.69
N LEU A 88 5.34 -2.35 1.80
CA LEU A 88 6.36 -3.34 2.17
C LEU A 88 7.59 -2.66 2.80
N GLY A 89 8.03 -1.53 2.23
CA GLY A 89 9.10 -0.70 2.78
C GLY A 89 8.79 -0.19 4.19
N GLN A 90 7.58 0.33 4.43
CA GLN A 90 7.17 0.75 5.77
C GLN A 90 7.19 -0.42 6.76
N TRP A 91 6.74 -1.61 6.37
CA TRP A 91 6.80 -2.78 7.24
C TRP A 91 8.23 -3.26 7.51
N SER A 92 9.10 -3.18 6.50
CA SER A 92 10.54 -3.42 6.67
C SER A 92 11.14 -2.48 7.71
N THR A 93 10.85 -1.17 7.63
CA THR A 93 11.33 -0.17 8.61
C THR A 93 10.78 -0.40 10.01
N LEU A 94 9.61 -1.01 10.14
CA LEU A 94 9.02 -1.43 11.41
C LEU A 94 9.58 -2.76 11.94
N GLY A 95 10.67 -3.28 11.34
CA GLY A 95 11.36 -4.49 11.77
C GLY A 95 10.66 -5.80 11.34
N ARG A 96 9.77 -5.75 10.35
CA ARG A 96 9.14 -6.96 9.79
C ARG A 96 10.09 -7.62 8.80
N SER A 97 10.92 -8.53 9.31
CA SER A 97 11.94 -9.24 8.51
C SER A 97 11.41 -9.92 7.25
N TRP A 98 10.15 -10.39 7.26
CA TRP A 98 9.56 -11.03 6.09
C TRP A 98 9.27 -10.05 4.94
N ALA A 99 9.06 -8.76 5.23
CA ALA A 99 8.77 -7.74 4.22
C ALA A 99 10.03 -7.38 3.41
N GLY A 100 11.22 -7.62 3.95
CA GLY A 100 12.49 -7.48 3.24
C GLY A 100 12.73 -6.10 2.64
N ASP A 101 13.54 -6.02 1.59
CA ASP A 101 13.69 -4.81 0.79
C ASP A 101 12.53 -4.71 -0.21
N PRO A 102 11.79 -3.58 -0.30
CA PRO A 102 10.75 -3.39 -1.32
C PRO A 102 11.24 -3.59 -2.77
N GLU A 103 12.53 -3.41 -3.05
CA GLU A 103 13.10 -3.58 -4.39
C GLU A 103 13.39 -5.05 -4.76
N ASP A 104 13.46 -5.93 -3.76
CA ASP A 104 13.58 -7.38 -3.99
C ASP A 104 12.25 -7.98 -4.48
N TRP A 105 11.12 -7.26 -4.37
CA TRP A 105 9.80 -7.76 -4.77
C TRP A 105 9.48 -7.45 -6.23
N ASP A 106 8.99 -8.47 -6.94
CA ASP A 106 8.32 -8.36 -8.22
C ASP A 106 6.81 -8.45 -8.01
N VAL A 107 6.16 -7.28 -7.95
CA VAL A 107 4.74 -7.16 -7.57
C VAL A 107 3.85 -7.20 -8.82
N HIS A 108 2.94 -8.17 -8.86
CA HIS A 108 1.95 -8.33 -9.91
C HIS A 108 0.56 -8.05 -9.37
N ILE A 109 -0.16 -7.14 -9.99
CA ILE A 109 -1.52 -6.77 -9.57
C ILE A 109 -2.51 -7.47 -10.48
N VAL A 110 -3.40 -8.25 -9.87
CA VAL A 110 -4.30 -9.14 -10.57
C VAL A 110 -5.73 -8.89 -10.09
N ALA A 111 -6.70 -8.88 -11.01
CA ALA A 111 -8.10 -8.80 -10.66
C ALA A 111 -8.61 -10.17 -10.15
N ALA A 112 -9.48 -10.17 -9.14
CA ALA A 112 -9.94 -11.40 -8.48
C ALA A 112 -10.93 -12.24 -9.31
N ASP A 113 -11.37 -11.72 -10.45
CA ASP A 113 -12.26 -12.37 -11.43
C ASP A 113 -11.51 -12.75 -12.73
N THR A 114 -10.18 -12.67 -12.74
CA THR A 114 -9.41 -13.05 -13.94
C THR A 114 -9.51 -14.55 -14.21
N ALA A 115 -9.73 -14.92 -15.47
CA ALA A 115 -9.98 -16.31 -15.88
C ALA A 115 -8.79 -17.28 -15.65
N ASP A 116 -7.57 -16.77 -15.54
CA ASP A 116 -6.32 -17.54 -15.41
C ASP A 116 -5.82 -17.67 -13.95
N LEU A 117 -6.65 -17.33 -12.96
CA LEU A 117 -6.27 -17.36 -11.54
C LEU A 117 -5.72 -18.72 -11.06
N ALA A 118 -6.29 -19.83 -11.54
CA ALA A 118 -5.81 -21.17 -11.21
C ALA A 118 -4.37 -21.43 -11.73
N GLN A 119 -4.05 -20.90 -12.91
CA GLN A 119 -2.71 -20.98 -13.50
C GLN A 119 -1.72 -20.11 -12.73
N LEU A 120 -2.10 -18.86 -12.44
CA LEU A 120 -1.30 -17.95 -11.63
C LEU A 120 -1.01 -18.56 -10.26
N ARG A 121 -2.00 -19.22 -9.63
CA ARG A 121 -1.82 -19.88 -8.33
C ARG A 121 -0.82 -21.03 -8.38
N ALA A 122 -0.81 -21.79 -9.47
CA ALA A 122 0.16 -22.86 -9.66
C ALA A 122 1.59 -22.33 -9.89
N GLN A 123 1.71 -21.16 -10.52
CA GLN A 123 2.98 -20.53 -10.85
C GLN A 123 3.58 -19.75 -9.67
N TYR A 124 2.74 -19.06 -8.89
CA TYR A 124 3.18 -18.15 -7.84
C TYR A 124 2.72 -18.62 -6.46
N SER A 125 3.65 -18.76 -5.54
CA SER A 125 3.38 -19.23 -4.18
C SER A 125 2.95 -18.14 -3.22
N ARG A 126 3.28 -16.86 -3.50
CA ARG A 126 3.02 -15.73 -2.61
C ARG A 126 1.87 -14.87 -3.11
N TRP A 127 0.85 -14.78 -2.28
CA TRP A 127 -0.37 -14.04 -2.57
C TRP A 127 -0.68 -13.09 -1.43
N ALA A 128 -1.18 -11.91 -1.78
CA ALA A 128 -1.59 -10.89 -0.84
C ALA A 128 -2.94 -10.32 -1.22
N LEU A 129 -3.77 -10.08 -0.21
CA LEU A 129 -4.94 -9.22 -0.30
C LEU A 129 -4.55 -7.84 0.19
N TRP A 130 -4.71 -6.83 -0.67
CA TRP A 130 -4.64 -5.44 -0.25
C TRP A 130 -5.95 -5.04 0.43
N ILE A 131 -5.87 -4.50 1.65
CA ILE A 131 -7.03 -4.14 2.47
C ILE A 131 -7.04 -2.62 2.66
N ASN A 132 -8.10 -1.99 2.17
CA ASN A 132 -8.35 -0.56 2.35
C ASN A 132 -8.97 -0.26 3.72
N SER A 133 -8.94 1.01 4.11
CA SER A 133 -9.50 1.54 5.36
C SER A 133 -10.89 2.18 5.19
N ASP A 134 -11.53 2.01 4.04
CA ASP A 134 -12.79 2.69 3.68
C ASP A 134 -14.00 2.12 4.44
N ALA A 135 -15.10 2.88 4.52
CA ALA A 135 -16.33 2.47 5.22
C ALA A 135 -16.90 1.14 4.69
N ASP A 136 -16.81 0.92 3.38
CA ASP A 136 -17.29 -0.29 2.70
C ASP A 136 -16.20 -1.35 2.49
N ALA A 137 -15.02 -1.19 3.11
CA ALA A 137 -13.88 -2.07 2.88
C ALA A 137 -14.20 -3.54 3.19
N PHE A 138 -15.03 -3.83 4.19
CA PHE A 138 -15.41 -5.22 4.48
C PHE A 138 -16.13 -5.87 3.29
N ALA A 139 -17.17 -5.22 2.77
CA ALA A 139 -17.98 -5.76 1.69
C ALA A 139 -17.15 -5.93 0.40
N ALA A 140 -16.31 -4.93 0.08
CA ALA A 140 -15.43 -4.97 -1.09
C ALA A 140 -14.40 -6.10 -0.98
N MET A 141 -13.72 -6.22 0.17
CA MET A 141 -12.67 -7.23 0.36
C MET A 141 -13.24 -8.64 0.46
N TYR A 142 -14.40 -8.80 1.11
CA TYR A 142 -15.07 -10.10 1.16
C TYR A 142 -15.55 -10.54 -0.23
N SER A 143 -16.08 -9.61 -1.03
CA SER A 143 -16.46 -9.91 -2.43
C SER A 143 -15.25 -10.32 -3.26
N THR A 144 -14.11 -9.65 -3.07
CA THR A 144 -12.83 -10.00 -3.72
C THR A 144 -12.40 -11.43 -3.35
N LEU A 145 -12.49 -11.80 -2.07
CA LEU A 145 -12.14 -13.15 -1.61
C LEU A 145 -13.08 -14.22 -2.17
N ARG A 146 -14.37 -13.91 -2.24
CA ARG A 146 -15.37 -14.81 -2.85
C ARG A 146 -15.06 -15.04 -4.33
N GLN A 147 -14.82 -13.99 -5.10
CA GLN A 147 -14.42 -14.10 -6.50
C GLN A 147 -13.13 -14.94 -6.62
N LEU A 148 -12.14 -14.68 -5.79
CA LEU A 148 -10.89 -15.43 -5.80
C LEU A 148 -11.11 -16.92 -5.54
N GLN A 149 -11.99 -17.27 -4.59
CA GLN A 149 -12.35 -18.67 -4.31
C GLN A 149 -13.07 -19.31 -5.51
N GLU A 150 -14.05 -18.62 -6.08
CA GLU A 150 -14.86 -19.09 -7.21
C GLU A 150 -14.01 -19.34 -8.48
N HIS A 151 -12.97 -18.54 -8.70
CA HIS A 151 -12.07 -18.64 -9.86
C HIS A 151 -10.81 -19.50 -9.59
N GLY A 152 -10.76 -20.23 -8.47
CA GLY A 152 -9.70 -21.21 -8.19
C GLY A 152 -8.39 -20.60 -7.67
N GLY A 153 -8.45 -19.43 -7.06
CA GLY A 153 -7.32 -18.74 -6.44
C GLY A 153 -6.76 -19.41 -5.16
N PRO A 154 -5.79 -18.76 -4.50
CA PRO A 154 -5.10 -19.32 -3.33
C PRO A 154 -6.03 -19.45 -2.12
N ARG A 155 -5.73 -20.43 -1.25
CA ARG A 155 -6.40 -20.55 0.05
C ARG A 155 -5.70 -19.79 1.16
N ARG A 156 -4.50 -19.26 0.93
CA ARG A 156 -3.75 -18.49 1.94
C ARG A 156 -3.29 -17.20 1.31
N LEU A 157 -3.61 -16.08 1.95
CA LEU A 157 -3.17 -14.77 1.51
C LEU A 157 -2.59 -14.00 2.68
N LEU A 158 -1.58 -13.20 2.38
CA LEU A 158 -1.10 -12.15 3.26
C LEU A 158 -2.07 -10.96 3.23
N ALA A 159 -2.52 -10.52 4.40
CA ALA A 159 -3.32 -9.30 4.53
C ALA A 159 -2.39 -8.07 4.54
N LEU A 160 -2.25 -7.38 3.41
CA LEU A 160 -1.55 -6.09 3.29
C LEU A 160 -2.51 -4.97 3.68
N HIS A 161 -2.32 -4.35 4.84
CA HIS A 161 -3.21 -3.30 5.33
C HIS A 161 -2.45 -2.07 5.80
N GLU A 162 -3.16 -0.96 5.98
CA GLU A 162 -2.58 0.27 6.50
C GLU A 162 -2.26 0.16 8.01
N PRO A 163 -1.23 0.84 8.53
CA PRO A 163 -0.72 0.62 9.90
C PRO A 163 -1.75 1.04 10.96
N HIS A 164 -2.59 2.01 10.62
CA HIS A 164 -3.59 2.61 11.51
C HIS A 164 -4.91 1.84 11.50
N LEU A 165 -5.01 0.79 10.69
CA LEU A 165 -6.24 0.03 10.55
C LEU A 165 -6.43 -0.82 11.82
N PRO A 166 -7.46 -0.55 12.64
CA PRO A 166 -7.64 -1.25 13.90
C PRO A 166 -7.88 -2.74 13.64
N ARG A 167 -7.15 -3.60 14.35
CA ARG A 167 -7.34 -5.06 14.24
C ARG A 167 -8.73 -5.47 14.74
N GLN A 168 -9.14 -4.87 15.86
CA GLN A 168 -10.50 -4.98 16.39
C GLN A 168 -11.45 -4.25 15.42
N GLY A 169 -12.23 -5.03 14.68
CA GLY A 169 -13.13 -4.53 13.64
C GLY A 169 -12.87 -5.23 12.31
N LEU A 170 -12.52 -4.47 11.27
CA LEU A 170 -12.46 -4.95 9.89
C LEU A 170 -11.57 -6.19 9.69
N LEU A 171 -10.33 -6.18 10.19
CA LEU A 171 -9.37 -7.27 9.92
C LEU A 171 -9.77 -8.58 10.57
N ASP A 172 -10.13 -8.55 11.86
CA ASP A 172 -10.53 -9.76 12.56
C ASP A 172 -11.84 -10.32 11.97
N ASN A 173 -12.79 -9.46 11.62
CA ASN A 173 -14.03 -9.87 10.95
C ASN A 173 -13.74 -10.48 9.57
N LEU A 174 -12.88 -9.86 8.77
CA LEU A 174 -12.54 -10.35 7.44
C LEU A 174 -11.79 -11.69 7.51
N ARG A 175 -10.84 -11.83 8.45
CA ARG A 175 -10.13 -13.09 8.70
C ARG A 175 -11.10 -14.19 9.11
N GLY A 176 -11.98 -13.91 10.08
CA GLY A 176 -12.98 -14.88 10.53
C GLY A 176 -13.95 -15.28 9.42
N ALA A 177 -14.41 -14.33 8.61
CA ALA A 177 -15.29 -14.61 7.48
C ALA A 177 -14.60 -15.42 6.38
N ALA A 178 -13.34 -15.09 6.05
CA ALA A 178 -12.55 -15.83 5.06
C ALA A 178 -12.35 -17.29 5.49
N GLU A 179 -12.02 -17.51 6.77
CA GLU A 179 -11.81 -18.85 7.32
C GLU A 179 -13.13 -19.64 7.35
N TYR A 180 -14.17 -19.07 7.96
CA TYR A 180 -15.43 -19.77 8.21
C TYR A 180 -16.24 -20.03 6.93
N TYR A 181 -16.37 -19.04 6.04
CA TYR A 181 -17.24 -19.16 4.86
C TYR A 181 -16.48 -19.60 3.60
N LEU A 182 -15.20 -19.27 3.48
CA LEU A 182 -14.45 -19.49 2.24
C LEU A 182 -13.34 -20.55 2.40
N ASN A 183 -13.10 -21.06 3.61
CA ASN A 183 -11.97 -21.94 3.91
C ASN A 183 -10.63 -21.35 3.41
N MET A 184 -10.46 -20.05 3.65
CA MET A 184 -9.29 -19.26 3.29
C MET A 184 -8.63 -18.68 4.53
N GLU A 185 -7.30 -18.70 4.57
CA GLU A 185 -6.49 -18.18 5.66
C GLU A 185 -5.95 -16.79 5.28
N LEU A 186 -6.33 -15.77 6.05
CA LEU A 186 -5.73 -14.44 5.97
C LEU A 186 -4.64 -14.29 7.03
N LEU A 187 -3.40 -14.29 6.57
CA LEU A 187 -2.21 -14.08 7.39
C LEU A 187 -2.04 -12.58 7.66
N VAL A 188 -2.44 -12.15 8.85
CA VAL A 188 -2.26 -10.75 9.29
C VAL A 188 -0.88 -10.62 9.94
N LEU A 189 0.07 -10.02 9.22
CA LEU A 189 1.44 -9.83 9.69
C LEU A 189 1.62 -8.46 10.34
N ALA A 190 0.92 -8.26 11.45
CA ALA A 190 1.17 -7.16 12.36
C ALA A 190 1.32 -7.77 13.76
N ARG A 191 2.50 -7.65 14.39
CA ARG A 191 2.66 -7.81 15.84
C ARG A 191 3.20 -6.52 16.40
#